data_AF-A0A0G2F656-F1
#
_entry.id   AF-A0A0G2F656-F1
#
_cell.length_a   1.000
_cell.length_b   1.000
_cell.length_c   1.000
_cell.angle_alpha   90.00
_cell.angle_beta   90.00
_cell.angle_gamma   90.00
#
_symmetry.space_group_name_H-M   'P 1'
#
loop_
_entity.id
_entity.type
_entity.pdbx_description
1 polymer ?
#
loop_
_entity_poly.entity_id
_entity_poly.type
_entity_poly.pdbx_seq_one_letter_code
_entity_poly.pdbx_strand_id
1 'polypeptide(L)'
;MKTFLPPHFVLEEVTSDDFVIASLAWGFTLGFGWLTVSSAIAQTAKTWRRFAFYFTILTTWALQVQFLLQIIINRCSILLPDKRAARRLKFYVALFITAINVSVYCIWVPARLQISERYIHINEFWDRTEKAIYLLVDAALNLYFIIIVKRNLVANGLTKYKRLTNFNIFIIVFSLSMDVLIISMMSLNNTFV
;
A
#
# COMPACT_ATOMS: atom_id res chain seq x y z
N MET A 1 36.00 -37.02 -39.02
CA MET A 1 36.23 -36.16 -37.84
C MET A 1 37.44 -36.75 -37.11
N LYS A 2 38.65 -36.21 -37.33
CA LYS A 2 39.91 -36.78 -36.80
C LYS A 2 40.22 -36.14 -35.45
N THR A 3 40.23 -36.95 -34.40
CA THR A 3 40.56 -36.56 -33.02
C THR A 3 42.08 -36.43 -32.89
N PHE A 4 42.57 -35.22 -32.60
CA PHE A 4 43.99 -34.94 -32.36
C PHE A 4 44.36 -35.36 -30.92
N LEU A 5 44.73 -36.62 -30.71
CA LEU A 5 45.30 -37.08 -29.44
C LEU A 5 46.83 -37.22 -29.59
N PRO A 6 47.63 -36.62 -28.70
CA PRO A 6 49.09 -36.68 -28.76
C PRO A 6 49.63 -38.11 -28.56
N PRO A 7 50.76 -38.49 -29.18
CA PRO A 7 51.28 -39.87 -29.19
C PRO A 7 51.80 -40.40 -27.83
N HIS A 8 51.69 -39.60 -26.76
CA HIS A 8 52.09 -39.91 -25.38
C HIS A 8 50.89 -39.88 -24.42
N PHE A 9 49.66 -39.96 -24.94
CA PHE A 9 48.45 -40.04 -24.12
C PHE A 9 48.31 -41.45 -23.53
N VAL A 10 48.73 -41.61 -22.27
CA VAL A 10 48.49 -42.81 -21.47
C VAL A 10 47.17 -42.59 -20.72
N LEU A 11 46.24 -43.54 -20.82
CA LEU A 11 45.03 -43.53 -20.01
C LEU A 11 45.45 -43.78 -18.56
N GLU A 12 45.34 -42.76 -17.70
CA GLU A 12 45.51 -42.90 -16.26
C GLU A 12 44.47 -43.92 -15.76
N GLU A 13 44.92 -45.05 -15.20
CA GLU A 13 44.02 -46.11 -14.73
C GLU A 13 43.45 -45.68 -13.38
N VAL A 14 42.18 -45.25 -13.39
CA VAL A 14 41.49 -44.76 -12.18
C VAL A 14 41.42 -45.89 -11.16
N THR A 15 42.26 -45.82 -10.13
CA THR A 15 42.36 -46.84 -9.07
C THR A 15 41.16 -46.73 -8.11
N SER A 16 40.75 -47.84 -7.50
CA SER A 16 39.62 -47.90 -6.56
C SER A 16 39.73 -46.87 -5.43
N ASP A 17 40.94 -46.56 -4.97
CA ASP A 17 41.20 -45.58 -3.91
C ASP A 17 40.88 -44.14 -4.34
N ASP A 18 41.17 -43.77 -5.60
CA ASP A 18 40.81 -42.45 -6.15
C ASP A 18 39.29 -42.29 -6.26
N PHE A 19 38.60 -43.39 -6.58
CA PHE A 19 37.13 -43.42 -6.62
C PHE A 19 36.53 -43.24 -5.21
N VAL A 20 37.15 -43.82 -4.19
CA VAL A 20 36.76 -43.62 -2.77
C VAL A 20 36.99 -42.17 -2.35
N ILE A 21 38.16 -41.59 -2.64
CA ILE A 21 38.47 -40.19 -2.33
C ILE A 21 37.50 -39.23 -3.03
N ALA A 22 37.19 -39.48 -4.31
CA ALA A 22 36.25 -38.67 -5.08
C ALA A 22 34.82 -38.76 -4.52
N SER A 23 34.35 -39.97 -4.15
CA SER A 23 33.02 -40.15 -3.57
C SER A 23 32.89 -39.52 -2.17
N LEU A 24 33.96 -39.54 -1.36
CA LEU A 24 34.02 -38.83 -0.08
C LEU A 24 33.96 -37.31 -0.27
N ALA A 25 34.72 -36.76 -1.23
CA ALA A 25 34.68 -35.34 -1.55
C ALA A 25 33.28 -34.92 -2.05
N TRP A 26 32.66 -35.71 -2.92
CA TRP A 26 31.30 -35.47 -3.40
C TRP A 26 30.26 -35.57 -2.27
N GLY A 27 30.36 -36.57 -1.39
CA GLY A 27 29.49 -36.72 -0.23
C GLY A 27 29.58 -35.53 0.73
N PHE A 28 30.79 -35.03 0.97
CA PHE A 28 31.02 -33.83 1.78
C PHE A 28 30.43 -32.58 1.12
N THR A 29 30.64 -32.40 -0.18
CA THR A 29 30.14 -31.24 -0.94
C THR A 29 28.61 -31.21 -1.00
N LEU A 30 27.97 -32.37 -1.19
CA LEU A 30 26.51 -32.51 -1.18
C LEU A 30 25.91 -32.31 0.22
N GLY A 31 26.55 -32.86 1.26
CA GLY A 31 26.11 -32.67 2.65
C GLY A 31 26.18 -31.20 3.09
N PHE A 32 27.29 -30.52 2.79
CA PHE A 32 27.45 -29.10 3.10
C PHE A 32 26.54 -28.22 2.22
N GLY A 33 26.37 -28.57 0.95
CA GLY A 33 25.42 -27.92 0.03
C GLY A 33 23.98 -28.01 0.55
N TRP A 34 23.56 -29.17 1.06
CA TRP A 34 22.23 -29.34 1.62
C TRP A 34 22.00 -28.52 2.90
N LEU A 35 23.00 -28.45 3.79
CA LEU A 35 22.92 -27.67 5.04
C LEU A 35 22.89 -26.16 4.79
N THR A 36 23.66 -25.68 3.81
CA THR A 36 23.66 -24.27 3.41
C THR A 36 22.36 -23.88 2.74
N VAL A 37 21.81 -24.73 1.85
CA VAL A 37 20.52 -24.50 1.20
C VAL A 37 19.37 -24.54 2.20
N SER A 38 19.31 -25.52 3.09
CA SER A 38 18.25 -25.61 4.11
C SER A 38 18.28 -24.44 5.09
N SER A 39 19.47 -24.01 5.52
CA SER A 39 19.65 -22.83 6.36
C SER A 39 19.27 -21.54 5.64
N ALA A 40 19.60 -21.40 4.36
CA ALA A 40 19.22 -20.26 3.53
C ALA A 40 17.69 -20.19 3.29
N ILE A 41 17.05 -21.33 3.06
CA ILE A 41 15.59 -21.43 2.93
C ILE A 41 14.91 -21.06 4.26
N ALA A 42 15.40 -21.56 5.39
CA ALA A 42 14.86 -21.24 6.70
C ALA A 42 15.02 -19.73 7.05
N GLN A 43 16.16 -19.12 6.70
CA GLN A 43 16.41 -17.69 6.87
C GLN A 43 15.50 -16.83 5.96
N THR A 44 15.27 -17.26 4.72
CA THR A 44 14.40 -16.58 3.76
C THR A 44 12.92 -16.69 4.20
N ALA A 45 12.47 -17.85 4.67
CA ALA A 45 11.10 -18.06 5.15
C ALA A 45 10.76 -17.22 6.38
N LYS A 46 11.70 -17.07 7.32
CA LYS A 46 11.51 -16.28 8.55
C LYS A 46 11.41 -14.79 8.26
N THR A 47 12.16 -14.30 7.27
CA THR A 47 12.11 -12.90 6.79
C THR A 47 10.83 -12.65 5.99
N TRP A 48 10.42 -13.60 5.14
CA TRP A 48 9.21 -13.49 4.32
C TRP A 48 7.92 -13.46 5.15
N ARG A 49 7.82 -14.26 6.24
CA ARG A 49 6.68 -14.19 7.17
C ARG A 49 6.47 -12.81 7.78
N ARG A 50 7.55 -12.10 8.11
CA ARG A 50 7.48 -10.74 8.67
C ARG A 50 7.03 -9.73 7.61
N PHE A 51 7.58 -9.83 6.40
CA PHE A 51 7.16 -8.99 5.26
C PHE A 51 5.68 -9.19 4.91
N ALA A 52 5.24 -10.45 4.77
CA ALA A 52 3.86 -10.79 4.43
C ALA A 52 2.86 -10.29 5.49
N PHE A 53 3.22 -10.34 6.77
CA PHE A 53 2.38 -9.81 7.85
C PHE A 53 2.15 -8.29 7.74
N TYR A 54 3.24 -7.52 7.58
CA TYR A 54 3.15 -6.07 7.38
C TYR A 54 2.42 -5.70 6.09
N PHE A 55 2.69 -6.42 5.00
CA PHE A 55 1.98 -6.28 3.72
C PHE A 55 0.47 -6.49 3.88
N THR A 56 0.06 -7.52 4.63
CA THR A 56 -1.36 -7.88 4.79
C THR A 56 -2.11 -6.83 5.62
N ILE A 57 -1.51 -6.34 6.70
CA ILE A 57 -2.08 -5.25 7.50
C ILE A 57 -2.25 -4.01 6.63
N LEU A 58 -1.22 -3.64 5.86
CA LEU A 58 -1.25 -2.44 5.04
C LEU A 58 -2.23 -2.55 3.88
N THR A 59 -2.32 -3.74 3.26
CA THR A 59 -3.29 -4.01 2.19
C THR A 59 -4.71 -3.94 2.72
N THR A 60 -4.97 -4.53 3.90
CA THR A 60 -6.28 -4.46 4.56
C THR A 60 -6.64 -3.02 4.89
N TRP A 61 -5.69 -2.24 5.40
CA TRP A 61 -5.88 -0.81 5.71
C TRP A 61 -6.12 0.03 4.46
N ALA A 62 -5.35 -0.16 3.40
CA ALA A 62 -5.53 0.56 2.13
C ALA A 62 -6.89 0.24 1.49
N LEU A 63 -7.32 -1.03 1.56
CA LEU A 63 -8.67 -1.44 1.14
C LEU A 63 -9.75 -0.76 1.98
N GLN A 64 -9.59 -0.71 3.29
CA GLN A 64 -10.52 -0.01 4.18
C GLN A 64 -10.69 1.46 3.77
N VAL A 65 -9.59 2.20 3.56
CA VAL A 65 -9.61 3.62 3.13
C VAL A 65 -10.29 3.76 1.76
N GLN A 66 -9.97 2.88 0.81
CA GLN A 66 -10.57 2.90 -0.52
C GLN A 66 -12.09 2.67 -0.48
N PHE A 67 -12.57 1.74 0.33
CA PHE A 67 -14.00 1.46 0.48
C PHE A 67 -14.74 2.60 1.22
N LEU A 68 -14.14 3.14 2.28
CA LEU A 68 -14.74 4.23 3.08
C LEU A 68 -14.97 5.48 2.22
N LEU A 69 -13.95 5.89 1.45
CA LEU A 69 -14.05 7.03 0.54
C LEU A 69 -15.04 6.78 -0.61
N GLN A 70 -15.11 5.55 -1.14
CA GLN A 70 -16.11 5.21 -2.15
C GLN A 70 -17.55 5.28 -1.62
N ILE A 71 -17.79 4.89 -0.37
CA ILE A 71 -19.10 5.03 0.28
C ILE A 71 -19.50 6.50 0.40
N ILE A 72 -18.59 7.38 0.84
CA ILE A 72 -18.81 8.83 0.92
C ILE A 72 -19.16 9.41 -0.46
N ILE A 73 -18.32 9.12 -1.47
CA ILE A 73 -18.51 9.59 -2.85
C ILE A 73 -19.81 9.04 -3.45
N ASN A 74 -20.15 7.78 -3.18
CA ASN A 74 -21.36 7.15 -3.70
C ASN A 74 -22.61 7.80 -3.10
N ARG A 75 -22.60 8.08 -1.79
CA ARG A 75 -23.65 8.82 -1.09
C ARG A 75 -23.81 10.23 -1.65
N CYS A 76 -22.74 11.00 -1.78
CA CYS A 76 -22.80 12.36 -2.32
C CYS A 76 -23.36 12.38 -3.74
N SER A 77 -22.99 11.40 -4.57
CA SER A 77 -23.48 11.30 -5.94
C SER A 77 -24.95 10.94 -6.07
N ILE A 78 -25.57 10.30 -5.07
CA ILE A 78 -27.00 10.01 -5.10
C ILE A 78 -27.83 11.31 -4.95
N LEU A 79 -27.25 12.31 -4.29
CA LEU A 79 -27.89 13.57 -3.97
C LEU A 79 -27.68 14.66 -5.05
N LEU A 80 -26.76 14.41 -6.00
CA LEU A 80 -26.48 15.30 -7.13
C LEU A 80 -27.52 15.11 -8.25
N PRO A 81 -28.17 16.19 -8.74
CA PRO A 81 -29.11 16.12 -9.85
C PRO A 81 -28.47 15.68 -11.17
N ASP A 82 -27.21 16.08 -11.42
CA ASP A 82 -26.48 15.76 -12.64
C ASP A 82 -25.49 14.59 -12.44
N LYS A 83 -25.90 13.41 -12.91
CA LYS A 83 -25.16 12.14 -12.75
C LYS A 83 -23.88 12.07 -13.57
N ARG A 84 -23.72 12.85 -14.65
CA ARG A 84 -22.52 12.79 -15.53
C ARG A 84 -21.34 13.54 -14.93
N ALA A 85 -21.58 14.75 -14.43
CA ALA A 85 -20.58 15.52 -13.70
C ALA A 85 -20.14 14.80 -12.41
N ALA A 86 -21.10 14.21 -11.69
CA ALA A 86 -20.82 13.39 -10.52
C ALA A 86 -19.88 12.23 -10.83
N ARG A 87 -20.14 11.47 -11.91
CA ARG A 87 -19.31 10.30 -12.30
C ARG A 87 -17.86 10.67 -12.64
N ARG A 88 -17.64 11.80 -13.33
CA ARG A 88 -16.28 12.30 -13.61
C ARG A 88 -15.56 12.67 -12.31
N LEU A 89 -16.23 13.36 -11.40
CA LEU A 89 -15.68 13.70 -10.09
C LEU A 89 -15.30 12.42 -9.30
N LYS A 90 -16.17 11.39 -9.31
CA LYS A 90 -15.85 10.09 -8.69
C LYS A 90 -14.56 9.51 -9.22
N PHE A 91 -14.40 9.53 -10.55
CA PHE A 91 -13.25 8.94 -11.22
C PHE A 91 -11.96 9.67 -10.87
N TYR A 92 -11.95 11.01 -10.91
CA TYR A 92 -10.76 11.80 -10.57
C TYR A 92 -10.33 11.61 -9.12
N VAL A 93 -11.30 11.58 -8.20
CA VAL A 93 -11.03 11.38 -6.77
C VAL A 93 -10.53 9.97 -6.51
N ALA A 94 -11.15 8.96 -7.10
CA ALA A 94 -10.72 7.58 -6.96
C ALA A 94 -9.29 7.38 -7.47
N LEU A 95 -8.95 7.96 -8.62
CA LEU A 95 -7.59 7.91 -9.17
C LEU A 95 -6.58 8.58 -8.23
N PHE A 96 -6.91 9.78 -7.72
CA PHE A 96 -6.02 10.54 -6.84
C PHE A 96 -5.76 9.82 -5.52
N ILE A 97 -6.81 9.27 -4.89
CA ILE A 97 -6.70 8.50 -3.64
C ILE A 97 -5.91 7.21 -3.85
N THR A 98 -6.11 6.51 -4.97
CA THR A 98 -5.31 5.32 -5.29
C THR A 98 -3.83 5.68 -5.45
N ALA A 99 -3.50 6.83 -6.05
CA ALA A 99 -2.12 7.30 -6.13
C ALA A 99 -1.51 7.57 -4.75
N ILE A 100 -2.27 8.17 -3.83
CA ILE A 100 -1.83 8.37 -2.44
C ILE A 100 -1.62 7.04 -1.73
N ASN A 101 -2.57 6.11 -1.81
CA ASN A 101 -2.41 4.78 -1.21
C ASN A 101 -1.15 4.05 -1.72
N VAL A 102 -0.85 4.15 -3.03
CA VAL A 102 0.39 3.60 -3.61
C VAL A 102 1.64 4.30 -3.03
N SER A 103 1.60 5.63 -2.86
CA SER A 103 2.73 6.37 -2.28
C SER A 103 3.01 5.98 -0.82
N VAL A 104 1.97 5.79 -0.02
CA VAL A 104 2.05 5.33 1.39
C VAL A 104 2.62 3.92 1.44
N TYR A 105 2.14 3.06 0.55
CA TYR A 105 2.62 1.70 0.40
C TYR A 105 4.13 1.65 0.12
N CYS A 106 4.65 2.50 -0.77
CA CYS A 106 6.07 2.58 -1.09
C CYS A 106 6.95 3.15 0.04
N ILE A 107 6.42 4.02 0.91
CA ILE A 107 7.20 4.67 1.98
C ILE A 107 7.17 3.84 3.27
N TRP A 108 6.04 3.21 3.58
CA TRP A 108 5.85 2.50 4.85
C TRP A 108 6.54 1.13 4.89
N VAL A 109 6.51 0.38 3.78
CA VAL A 109 7.18 -0.94 3.66
C VAL A 109 8.69 -0.84 3.96
N PRO A 110 9.49 0.04 3.32
CA PRO A 110 10.90 0.16 3.64
C PRO A 110 11.18 0.75 5.03
N ALA A 111 10.30 1.63 5.54
CA ALA A 111 10.42 2.16 6.90
C ALA A 111 10.28 1.07 7.97
N ARG A 112 9.40 0.07 7.78
CA ARG A 112 9.18 -1.03 8.73
C ARG A 112 10.19 -2.16 8.62
N LEU A 113 10.85 -2.31 7.46
CA LEU A 113 12.04 -3.16 7.37
C LEU A 113 13.27 -2.55 8.05
N GLN A 114 13.18 -1.33 8.61
CA GLN A 114 14.23 -0.64 9.37
C GLN A 114 15.60 -0.65 8.67
N ILE A 115 15.61 -0.53 7.34
CA ILE A 115 16.84 -0.60 6.54
C ILE A 115 17.76 0.62 6.80
N SER A 116 17.20 1.77 7.21
CA SER A 116 17.96 2.99 7.51
C SER A 116 17.16 4.00 8.34
N GLU A 117 17.79 4.66 9.32
CA GLU A 117 17.17 5.70 10.19
C GLU A 117 16.53 6.84 9.39
N ARG A 118 17.08 7.18 8.22
CA ARG A 118 16.51 8.19 7.32
C ARG A 118 15.08 7.85 6.86
N TYR A 119 14.75 6.58 6.65
CA TYR A 119 13.39 6.17 6.26
C TYR A 119 12.40 6.25 7.42
N ILE A 120 12.87 6.13 8.67
CA ILE A 120 12.04 6.24 9.87
C ILE A 120 11.58 7.69 10.04
N HIS A 121 12.49 8.66 9.92
CA HIS A 121 12.14 10.09 9.97
C HIS A 121 11.25 10.54 8.81
N ILE A 122 11.50 10.03 7.59
CA ILE A 122 10.63 10.31 6.44
C ILE A 122 9.23 9.75 6.68
N ASN A 123 9.11 8.54 7.22
CA ASN A 123 7.81 7.93 7.49
C ASN A 123 7.01 8.71 8.54
N GLU A 124 7.64 9.21 9.60
CA GLU A 124 6.95 10.00 10.63
C GLU A 124 6.39 11.32 10.08
N PHE A 125 7.14 11.99 9.20
CA PHE A 125 6.66 13.19 8.51
C PHE A 125 5.58 12.85 7.47
N TRP A 126 5.75 11.74 6.74
CA TRP A 126 4.82 11.30 5.71
C TRP A 126 3.46 10.92 6.29
N ASP A 127 3.41 10.21 7.42
CA ASP A 127 2.17 9.82 8.12
C ASP A 127 1.31 11.03 8.50
N ARG A 128 1.95 12.12 8.96
CA ARG A 128 1.23 13.38 9.26
C ARG A 128 0.75 14.08 7.99
N THR A 129 1.58 14.08 6.94
CA THR A 129 1.26 14.71 5.65
C THR A 129 0.12 13.98 4.96
N GLU A 130 0.11 12.65 4.99
CA GLU A 130 -0.95 11.81 4.45
C GLU A 130 -2.31 12.11 5.09
N LYS A 131 -2.36 12.16 6.42
CA LYS A 131 -3.58 12.51 7.17
C LYS A 131 -4.11 13.89 6.78
N ALA A 132 -3.22 14.87 6.61
CA ALA A 132 -3.60 16.20 6.16
C ALA A 132 -4.15 16.20 4.73
N ILE A 133 -3.58 15.39 3.83
CA ILE A 133 -4.07 15.24 2.45
C ILE A 133 -5.47 14.62 2.44
N TYR A 134 -5.72 13.55 3.21
CA TYR A 134 -7.08 12.98 3.28
C TYR A 134 -8.11 13.98 3.77
N LEU A 135 -7.77 14.76 4.80
CA LEU A 135 -8.65 15.79 5.32
C LEU A 135 -8.96 16.87 4.27
N LEU A 136 -7.94 17.31 3.53
CA LEU A 136 -8.11 18.30 2.48
C LEU A 136 -8.98 17.78 1.34
N VAL A 137 -8.78 16.52 0.92
CA VAL A 137 -9.60 15.90 -0.13
C VAL A 137 -11.06 15.81 0.31
N ASP A 138 -11.31 15.38 1.55
CA ASP A 138 -12.66 15.28 2.08
C ASP A 138 -13.32 16.67 2.16
N ALA A 139 -12.60 17.68 2.67
CA ALA A 139 -13.08 19.06 2.69
C ALA A 139 -13.36 19.62 1.29
N ALA A 140 -12.46 19.40 0.33
CA ALA A 140 -12.62 19.86 -1.05
C ALA A 140 -13.83 19.23 -1.73
N LEU A 141 -14.07 17.94 -1.52
CA LEU A 141 -15.22 17.23 -2.09
C LEU A 141 -16.53 17.70 -1.49
N ASN A 142 -16.57 17.89 -0.18
CA ASN A 142 -17.74 18.39 0.53
C ASN A 142 -18.04 19.85 0.14
N LEU A 143 -17.03 20.71 -0.01
CA LEU A 143 -17.21 22.08 -0.51
C LEU A 143 -17.70 22.12 -1.96
N TYR A 144 -17.09 21.32 -2.84
CA TYR A 144 -17.49 21.20 -4.24
C TYR A 144 -18.96 20.77 -4.33
N PHE A 145 -19.38 19.81 -3.49
CA PHE A 145 -20.76 19.35 -3.40
C PHE A 145 -21.74 20.47 -2.96
N ILE A 146 -21.37 21.28 -1.97
CA ILE A 146 -22.24 22.40 -1.53
C ILE A 146 -22.39 23.44 -2.63
N ILE A 147 -21.31 23.77 -3.35
CA ILE A 147 -21.30 24.76 -4.43
C ILE A 147 -22.19 24.30 -5.58
N ILE A 148 -22.04 23.05 -6.03
CA ILE A 148 -22.81 22.51 -7.15
C ILE A 148 -24.30 22.38 -6.78
N VAL A 149 -24.63 21.98 -5.55
CA VAL A 149 -26.02 21.93 -5.07
C VAL A 149 -26.63 23.33 -5.01
N LYS A 150 -25.93 24.32 -4.44
CA LYS A 150 -26.39 25.71 -4.42
C LYS A 150 -26.61 26.27 -5.82
N ARG A 151 -25.69 26.04 -6.76
CA ARG A 151 -25.82 26.48 -8.16
C ARG A 151 -27.03 25.83 -8.87
N ASN A 152 -27.23 24.52 -8.72
CA ASN A 152 -28.35 23.81 -9.34
C ASN A 152 -29.71 24.19 -8.76
N LEU A 153 -29.79 24.54 -7.47
CA LEU A 153 -31.04 24.92 -6.81
C LEU A 153 -31.43 26.38 -7.07
N VAL A 154 -30.45 27.28 -7.10
CA VAL A 154 -30.68 28.71 -7.41
C VAL A 154 -31.16 28.88 -8.84
N ALA A 155 -30.64 28.09 -9.79
CA ALA A 155 -31.08 28.11 -11.18
C ALA A 155 -32.53 27.65 -11.39
N ASN A 156 -33.07 26.79 -10.51
CA ASN A 156 -34.42 26.26 -10.63
C ASN A 156 -35.49 27.04 -9.84
N GLY A 157 -35.15 28.18 -9.21
CA GLY A 157 -36.12 29.06 -8.53
C GLY A 157 -36.83 28.45 -7.31
N LEU A 158 -36.43 27.25 -6.89
CA LEU A 158 -37.13 26.42 -5.92
C LEU A 158 -36.74 26.77 -4.47
N THR A 159 -37.22 27.91 -3.98
CA THR A 159 -37.12 28.32 -2.56
C THR A 159 -37.66 27.25 -1.59
N LYS A 160 -38.56 26.37 -2.06
CA LYS A 160 -39.13 25.24 -1.31
C LYS A 160 -38.09 24.18 -0.88
N TYR A 161 -36.97 24.05 -1.60
CA TYR A 161 -35.93 23.06 -1.30
C TYR A 161 -34.80 23.57 -0.38
N LYS A 162 -34.82 24.85 0.01
CA LYS A 162 -33.81 25.44 0.92
C LYS A 162 -33.66 24.65 2.22
N ARG A 163 -34.74 24.10 2.78
CA ARG A 163 -34.69 23.29 4.00
C ARG A 163 -33.97 21.96 3.78
N LEU A 164 -34.23 21.29 2.66
CA LEU A 164 -33.59 20.02 2.32
C LEU A 164 -32.08 20.21 2.09
N THR A 165 -31.71 21.31 1.44
CA THR A 165 -30.31 21.69 1.20
C THR A 165 -29.58 22.04 2.49
N ASN A 166 -30.18 22.84 3.37
CA ASN A 166 -29.57 23.19 4.65
C ASN A 166 -29.41 21.98 5.56
N PHE A 167 -30.40 21.07 5.57
CA PHE A 167 -30.30 19.81 6.30
C PHE A 167 -29.20 18.89 5.74
N ASN A 168 -29.08 18.79 4.42
CA ASN A 168 -27.98 18.04 3.80
C ASN A 168 -26.60 18.67 4.04
N ILE A 169 -26.50 20.00 4.00
CA ILE A 169 -25.28 20.73 4.38
C ILE A 169 -24.91 20.41 5.83
N PHE A 170 -25.89 20.40 6.73
CA PHE A 170 -25.67 20.06 8.14
C PHE A 170 -25.11 18.64 8.31
N ILE A 171 -25.69 17.64 7.63
CA ILE A 171 -25.19 16.26 7.74
C ILE A 171 -23.77 16.12 7.14
N ILE A 172 -23.45 16.88 6.09
CA ILE A 172 -22.12 16.87 5.48
C ILE A 172 -21.07 17.50 6.41
N VAL A 173 -21.38 18.67 6.98
CA VAL A 173 -20.49 19.33 7.96
C VAL A 173 -20.31 18.45 9.19
N PHE A 174 -21.37 17.81 9.67
CA PHE A 174 -21.30 16.87 10.78
C PHE A 174 -20.42 15.65 10.46
N SER A 175 -20.54 15.08 9.25
CA SER A 175 -19.67 13.97 8.78
C SER A 175 -18.20 14.38 8.74
N LEU A 176 -17.89 15.55 8.14
CA LEU A 176 -16.53 16.09 8.05
C LEU A 176 -15.93 16.31 9.45
N SER A 177 -16.72 16.80 10.40
CA SER A 177 -16.29 16.99 11.78
C SER A 177 -15.93 15.66 12.46
N MET A 178 -16.62 14.57 12.17
CA MET A 178 -16.26 13.25 12.69
C MET A 178 -14.92 12.76 12.10
N ASP A 179 -14.69 12.98 10.81
CA ASP A 179 -13.43 12.61 10.16
C ASP A 179 -12.26 13.44 10.70
N VAL A 180 -12.45 14.75 10.93
CA VAL A 180 -11.48 15.62 11.62
C VAL A 180 -11.21 15.12 13.04
N LEU A 181 -12.24 14.69 13.77
CA LEU A 181 -12.11 14.25 15.16
C LEU A 181 -11.35 12.93 15.24
N ILE A 182 -11.62 11.96 14.34
CA ILE A 182 -10.87 10.71 14.23
C ILE A 182 -9.40 10.99 13.87
N ILE A 183 -9.13 11.87 12.90
CA ILE A 183 -7.76 12.27 12.53
C ILE A 183 -7.07 12.98 13.69
N SER A 184 -7.78 13.85 14.42
CA SER A 184 -7.26 14.57 15.59
C SER A 184 -6.94 13.63 16.75
N MET A 185 -7.78 12.63 17.01
CA MET A 185 -7.52 11.60 18.01
C MET A 185 -6.34 10.70 17.63
N MET A 186 -6.16 10.38 16.34
CA MET A 186 -4.97 9.66 15.86
C MET A 186 -3.71 10.55 15.78
N SER A 187 -3.87 11.87 15.71
CA SER A 187 -2.78 12.85 15.76
C SER A 187 -2.42 13.24 17.18
N LEU A 188 -3.28 12.95 18.17
CA LEU A 188 -2.97 12.93 19.58
C LEU A 188 -2.06 11.73 19.87
N ASN A 189 -0.84 11.80 19.34
CA ASN A 189 0.27 11.03 19.86
C ASN A 189 0.64 11.65 21.21
N ASN A 190 0.20 10.95 22.25
CA ASN A 190 0.88 10.76 23.52
C ASN A 190 2.25 11.45 23.61
N THR A 191 2.30 12.58 24.30
CA THR A 191 3.48 13.09 25.01
C THR A 191 3.78 12.29 26.29
N PHE A 192 3.12 11.17 26.52
CA PHE A 192 3.43 10.27 27.62
C PHE A 192 4.43 9.22 27.16
N VAL A 193 5.71 9.61 27.28
CA VAL A 193 6.72 8.74 27.90
C VAL A 193 6.20 8.23 29.24
#